data_AF-A0A835EN75-F1
#
_entry.id   AF-A0A835EN75-F1
#
_cell.length_a   1.000
_cell.length_b   1.000
_cell.length_c   1.000
_cell.angle_alpha   90.00
_cell.angle_beta   90.00
_cell.angle_gamma   90.00
#
_symmetry.space_group_name_H-M   'P 1'
#
loop_
_entity.id
_entity.type
_entity.pdbx_description
1 polymer ?
#
loop_
_entity_poly.entity_id
_entity_poly.type
_entity_poly.pdbx_seq_one_letter_code
_entity_poly.pdbx_strand_id
1 'polypeptide(L)'
;MLTEEKKLPEDPMLYIIGVLPFFWSLTSMYTTKPLSLFKSHLEAAAEPPPEGRNAGYLVVKNARDDEDGEMSCFSPTGRVLGLPFPQNRVLTVEHGDDSEHFVFVPIPDQPLASNRYYILVPSGKNKGLVMACAREEDVTNCCLCRCIPSVDRRPFDPNDVYQQIEIVQLKRGSFTARAVAADGFPPSIFRWKNWKLYDRKSKKKIVLGEALGLDTALRSHRLAGGIRPGEATVAVGKWYCPFFLINEHGVKRRDQMGRDVFYKVVLE
;
A
#
# COMPACT_ATOMS: atom_id res chain seq x y z
N MET A 1 19.49 -39.72 16.03
CA MET A 1 18.73 -39.24 14.86
C MET A 1 17.71 -38.24 15.38
N LEU A 2 18.06 -36.95 15.40
CA LEU A 2 17.12 -35.88 15.70
C LEU A 2 16.51 -35.43 14.37
N THR A 3 15.21 -35.66 14.21
CA THR A 3 14.42 -35.02 13.15
C THR A 3 14.05 -33.62 13.62
N GLU A 4 14.61 -32.61 12.96
CA GLU A 4 14.16 -31.21 13.00
C GLU A 4 12.75 -31.12 12.39
N GLU A 5 11.75 -30.82 13.23
CA GLU A 5 10.49 -30.26 12.74
C GLU A 5 10.67 -28.77 12.44
N LYS A 6 10.63 -28.43 11.15
CA LYS A 6 10.57 -27.05 10.67
C LYS A 6 9.28 -26.40 11.15
N LYS A 7 9.38 -25.52 12.14
CA LYS A 7 8.32 -24.59 12.53
C LYS A 7 8.08 -23.61 11.37
N LEU A 8 6.92 -23.73 10.71
CA LEU A 8 6.42 -22.75 9.74
C LEU A 8 6.33 -21.37 10.42
N PRO A 9 6.60 -20.24 9.72
CA PRO A 9 6.48 -18.93 10.33
C PRO A 9 5.01 -18.65 10.68
N GLU A 10 4.75 -18.39 11.97
CA GLU A 10 3.48 -17.90 12.48
C GLU A 10 3.15 -16.56 11.79
N ASP A 11 2.00 -16.52 11.10
CA ASP A 11 1.39 -15.31 10.50
C ASP A 11 1.19 -14.29 11.64
N PRO A 12 1.71 -13.05 11.58
CA PRO A 12 1.52 -12.06 12.63
C PRO A 12 0.07 -11.56 12.61
N MET A 13 -0.83 -12.34 13.19
CA MET A 13 -2.22 -11.99 13.42
C MET A 13 -2.30 -11.08 14.65
N LEU A 14 -2.56 -9.78 14.45
CA LEU A 14 -2.89 -8.87 15.53
C LEU A 14 -4.38 -9.07 15.86
N TYR A 15 -4.68 -9.81 16.92
CA TYR A 15 -6.02 -9.86 17.50
C TYR A 15 -6.28 -8.52 18.22
N ILE A 16 -6.88 -7.56 17.53
CA ILE A 16 -7.41 -6.37 18.19
C ILE A 16 -8.75 -6.78 18.82
N ILE A 17 -8.68 -7.39 19.99
CA ILE A 17 -9.87 -7.67 20.82
C ILE A 17 -10.44 -6.32 21.25
N GLY A 18 -11.69 -6.07 20.87
CA GLY A 18 -12.36 -4.79 21.04
C GLY A 18 -12.45 -4.35 22.50
N VAL A 19 -11.55 -3.45 22.91
CA VAL A 19 -11.72 -2.64 24.11
C VAL A 19 -11.22 -1.23 23.80
N LEU A 20 -12.07 -0.43 23.14
CA LEU A 20 -12.23 1.03 23.26
C LEU A 20 -12.76 1.62 21.93
N PRO A 21 -13.91 2.33 21.93
CA PRO A 21 -14.46 2.98 20.74
C PRO A 21 -13.55 4.09 20.16
N PHE A 22 -12.47 4.48 20.86
CA PHE A 22 -11.50 5.46 20.40
C PHE A 22 -10.46 4.92 19.39
N PHE A 23 -10.18 3.61 19.39
CA PHE A 23 -9.18 3.01 18.47
C PHE A 23 -9.66 2.96 17.01
N TRP A 24 -10.99 2.91 16.81
CA TRP A 24 -11.62 2.82 15.49
C TRP A 24 -11.61 4.16 14.73
N SER A 25 -11.44 5.29 15.43
CA SER A 25 -11.54 6.62 14.83
C SER A 25 -10.26 7.08 14.09
N LEU A 26 -9.13 6.37 14.25
CA LEU A 26 -7.81 6.84 13.81
C LEU A 26 -7.06 5.85 12.90
N THR A 27 -7.59 4.65 12.70
CA THR A 27 -6.88 3.59 11.97
C THR A 27 -7.45 3.47 10.56
N SER A 28 -6.63 3.70 9.53
CA SER A 28 -7.10 3.50 8.15
C SER A 28 -7.33 2.03 7.86
N MET A 29 -8.52 1.70 7.36
CA MET A 29 -8.94 0.33 7.09
C MET A 29 -9.09 0.10 5.59
N TYR A 30 -8.38 -0.90 5.08
CA TYR A 30 -8.39 -1.21 3.67
C TYR A 30 -9.10 -2.52 3.38
N THR A 31 -9.93 -2.49 2.34
CA THR A 31 -10.47 -3.71 1.71
C THR A 31 -9.66 -4.06 0.46
N THR A 32 -9.75 -5.29 -0.01
CA THR A 32 -8.98 -5.75 -1.17
C THR A 32 -9.86 -5.86 -2.41
N LYS A 33 -9.29 -5.48 -3.56
CA LYS A 33 -9.88 -5.70 -4.88
C LYS A 33 -8.85 -6.44 -5.77
N PRO A 34 -9.26 -7.42 -6.58
CA PRO A 34 -8.34 -8.09 -7.50
C PRO A 34 -7.93 -7.14 -8.63
N LEU A 35 -6.66 -7.20 -9.05
CA LEU A 35 -6.16 -6.34 -10.14
C LEU A 35 -6.92 -6.54 -11.46
N SER A 36 -7.35 -7.78 -11.73
CA SER A 36 -8.16 -8.13 -12.91
C SER A 36 -9.47 -7.36 -13.03
N LEU A 37 -10.04 -6.87 -11.91
CA LEU A 37 -11.25 -6.04 -11.93
C LEU A 37 -11.04 -4.76 -12.73
N PHE A 38 -9.88 -4.12 -12.55
CA PHE A 38 -9.57 -2.83 -13.16
C PHE A 38 -9.11 -2.96 -14.63
N LYS A 39 -8.77 -4.17 -15.08
CA LYS A 39 -8.53 -4.47 -16.51
C LYS A 39 -9.81 -4.40 -17.32
N SER A 40 -10.89 -4.96 -16.76
CA SER A 40 -12.18 -5.12 -17.45
C SER A 40 -13.09 -3.91 -17.23
N HIS A 41 -12.98 -3.24 -16.07
CA HIS A 41 -13.83 -2.13 -15.69
C HIS A 41 -12.97 -1.00 -15.12
N LEU A 42 -12.48 -0.12 -16.00
CA LEU A 42 -11.67 1.05 -15.60
C LEU A 42 -12.44 1.97 -14.64
N GLU A 43 -13.75 2.06 -14.79
CA GLU A 43 -14.64 2.84 -13.93
C GLU A 43 -14.62 2.37 -12.46
N ALA A 44 -14.33 1.10 -12.20
CA ALA A 44 -14.21 0.56 -10.84
C ALA A 44 -13.10 1.25 -10.04
N ALA A 45 -12.09 1.84 -10.70
CA ALA A 45 -11.05 2.60 -10.02
C ALA A 45 -11.55 3.96 -9.51
N ALA A 46 -12.63 4.50 -10.09
CA ALA A 46 -13.24 5.75 -9.69
C ALA A 46 -14.25 5.58 -8.54
N GLU A 47 -14.62 4.35 -8.20
CA GLU A 47 -15.49 4.06 -7.06
C GLU A 47 -14.87 4.59 -5.76
N PRO A 48 -15.66 5.27 -4.91
CA PRO A 48 -15.18 5.68 -3.61
C PRO A 48 -14.84 4.46 -2.75
N PRO A 49 -13.94 4.60 -1.77
CA PRO A 49 -13.70 3.57 -0.75
C PRO A 49 -14.99 3.15 -0.03
N PRO A 50 -15.00 1.96 0.62
CA PRO A 50 -16.14 1.49 1.39
C PRO A 50 -16.54 2.50 2.49
N GLU A 51 -17.80 2.43 2.95
CA GLU A 51 -18.31 3.33 3.98
C GLU A 51 -17.42 3.35 5.23
N GLY A 52 -16.95 4.55 5.60
CA GLY A 52 -16.08 4.77 6.75
C GLY A 52 -15.07 5.87 6.47
N ARG A 53 -14.71 6.67 7.49
CA ARG A 53 -13.57 7.58 7.39
C ARG A 53 -12.28 6.77 7.43
N ASN A 54 -11.23 7.27 6.79
CA ASN A 54 -9.95 6.60 6.60
C ASN A 54 -10.05 5.22 5.91
N ALA A 55 -11.02 5.03 5.01
CA ALA A 55 -11.19 3.76 4.30
C ALA A 55 -10.43 3.75 2.96
N GLY A 56 -9.96 2.59 2.50
CA GLY A 56 -9.24 2.50 1.24
C GLY A 56 -9.35 1.14 0.54
N TYR A 57 -8.80 1.08 -0.67
CA TYR A 57 -8.65 -0.17 -1.42
C TYR A 57 -7.18 -0.56 -1.52
N LEU A 58 -6.89 -1.86 -1.37
CA LEU A 58 -5.63 -2.48 -1.77
C LEU A 58 -5.89 -3.36 -2.99
N VAL A 59 -5.04 -3.22 -3.99
CA VAL A 59 -5.12 -4.00 -5.22
C VAL A 59 -4.23 -5.22 -5.09
N VAL A 60 -4.81 -6.40 -5.32
CA VAL A 60 -4.11 -7.68 -5.19
C VAL A 60 -3.93 -8.30 -6.57
N LYS A 61 -2.67 -8.50 -6.97
CA LYS A 61 -2.33 -9.27 -8.18
C LYS A 61 -2.39 -10.76 -7.86
N ASN A 62 -3.24 -11.50 -8.57
CA ASN A 62 -3.41 -12.94 -8.40
C ASN A 62 -2.63 -13.73 -9.46
N ALA A 63 -2.49 -15.05 -9.28
CA ALA A 63 -1.77 -15.90 -10.24
C ALA A 63 -2.36 -15.85 -11.66
N ARG A 64 -3.69 -15.71 -11.77
CA ARG A 64 -4.40 -15.57 -13.05
C ARG A 64 -3.99 -14.31 -13.82
N ASP A 65 -3.46 -13.27 -13.14
CA ASP A 65 -3.01 -12.05 -13.81
C ASP A 65 -1.70 -12.23 -14.59
N ASP A 66 -0.97 -13.31 -14.34
CA ASP A 66 0.27 -13.64 -15.06
C ASP A 66 0.00 -14.39 -16.39
N GLU A 67 -1.25 -14.82 -16.65
CA GLU A 67 -1.64 -15.63 -17.81
C GLU A 67 -2.29 -14.82 -18.96
N ASP A 68 -2.74 -13.59 -18.68
CA ASP A 68 -3.31 -12.71 -19.71
C ASP A 68 -2.21 -12.13 -20.60
N GLY A 69 -2.32 -12.31 -21.92
CA GLY A 69 -1.45 -11.69 -22.92
C GLY A 69 -1.62 -10.17 -23.04
N GLU A 70 -1.86 -9.69 -24.27
CA GLU A 70 -1.75 -8.27 -24.70
C GLU A 70 -2.56 -7.22 -23.90
N MET A 71 -3.50 -7.64 -23.04
CA MET A 71 -4.32 -6.81 -22.13
C MET A 71 -3.83 -6.81 -20.67
N SER A 72 -2.69 -7.43 -20.38
CA SER A 72 -2.16 -7.47 -19.01
C SER A 72 -1.66 -6.10 -18.54
N CYS A 73 -1.84 -5.86 -17.24
CA CYS A 73 -1.18 -4.78 -16.51
C CYS A 73 0.33 -5.01 -16.38
N PHE A 74 0.83 -6.17 -16.83
CA PHE A 74 2.23 -6.53 -16.84
C PHE A 74 2.67 -6.98 -18.23
N SER A 75 3.89 -6.66 -18.62
CA SER A 75 4.53 -7.31 -19.76
C SER A 75 5.03 -8.70 -19.35
N PRO A 76 5.31 -9.59 -20.32
CA PRO A 76 6.04 -10.83 -20.06
C PRO A 76 7.39 -10.63 -19.36
N THR A 77 7.99 -9.45 -19.52
CA THR A 77 9.23 -9.05 -18.85
C THR A 77 9.03 -8.53 -17.42
N GLY A 78 7.81 -8.61 -16.87
CA GLY A 78 7.46 -8.15 -15.53
C GLY A 78 7.30 -6.63 -15.42
N ARG A 79 7.28 -5.88 -16.54
CA ARG A 79 7.08 -4.42 -16.53
C ARG A 79 5.62 -4.11 -16.23
N VAL A 80 5.35 -3.25 -15.26
CA VAL A 80 4.01 -2.71 -15.02
C VAL A 80 3.64 -1.78 -16.17
N LEU A 81 2.48 -2.03 -16.78
CA LEU A 81 1.98 -1.36 -17.97
C LEU A 81 0.91 -0.31 -17.68
N GLY A 82 0.29 -0.33 -16.49
CA GLY A 82 -0.72 0.65 -16.13
C GLY A 82 -1.06 0.69 -14.65
N LEU A 83 -1.98 1.59 -14.31
CA LEU A 83 -2.57 1.78 -12.97
C LEU A 83 -3.89 1.00 -12.85
N PRO A 84 -4.36 0.72 -11.60
CA PRO A 84 -3.67 0.93 -10.33
C PRO A 84 -2.53 -0.07 -10.09
N PHE A 85 -1.57 0.27 -9.23
CA PHE A 85 -0.47 -0.63 -8.89
C PHE A 85 -0.89 -1.69 -7.87
N PRO A 86 -0.37 -2.94 -7.93
CA PRO A 86 -0.68 -3.95 -6.92
C PRO A 86 0.11 -3.73 -5.62
N GLN A 87 -0.59 -3.80 -4.49
CA GLN A 87 -0.04 -3.61 -3.14
C GLN A 87 0.57 -4.88 -2.54
N ASN A 88 0.29 -6.04 -3.11
CA ASN A 88 0.94 -7.29 -2.70
C ASN A 88 2.35 -7.48 -3.32
N ARG A 89 2.93 -6.42 -3.92
CA ARG A 89 4.22 -6.45 -4.60
C ARG A 89 5.13 -5.30 -4.14
N VAL A 90 6.43 -5.62 -4.11
CA VAL A 90 7.50 -4.62 -4.07
C VAL A 90 7.90 -4.35 -5.51
N LEU A 91 7.77 -3.10 -5.94
CA LEU A 91 7.99 -2.71 -7.33
C LEU A 91 9.32 -1.97 -7.48
N THR A 92 10.03 -2.24 -8.57
CA THR A 92 11.29 -1.58 -8.92
C THR A 92 11.01 -0.42 -9.86
N VAL A 93 11.31 0.80 -9.42
CA VAL A 93 11.32 2.00 -10.25
C VAL A 93 12.68 2.07 -10.93
N GLU A 94 12.69 2.25 -12.25
CA GLU A 94 13.92 2.39 -13.05
C GLU A 94 13.88 3.65 -13.90
N HIS A 95 14.99 4.40 -13.85
CA HIS A 95 15.25 5.55 -14.71
C HIS A 95 16.74 5.64 -15.03
N GLY A 96 17.11 5.48 -16.30
CA GLY A 96 18.53 5.39 -16.68
C GLY A 96 19.20 4.20 -16.00
N ASP A 97 20.30 4.46 -15.31
CA ASP A 97 21.05 3.46 -14.54
C ASP A 97 20.59 3.37 -13.07
N ASP A 98 19.70 4.27 -12.64
CA ASP A 98 19.16 4.28 -11.28
C ASP A 98 17.99 3.30 -11.16
N SER A 99 18.05 2.44 -10.14
CA SER A 99 16.95 1.54 -9.79
C SER A 99 16.74 1.47 -8.28
N GLU A 100 15.48 1.59 -7.85
CA GLU A 100 15.13 1.47 -6.43
C GLU A 100 13.78 0.77 -6.23
N HIS A 101 13.64 0.09 -5.09
CA HIS A 101 12.46 -0.70 -4.74
C HIS A 101 11.52 0.07 -3.82
N PHE A 102 10.23 0.02 -4.10
CA PHE A 102 9.20 0.68 -3.31
C PHE A 102 7.93 -0.15 -3.14
N VAL A 103 7.17 0.16 -2.11
CA VAL A 103 5.76 -0.26 -1.99
C VAL A 103 4.89 0.98 -2.08
N PHE A 104 3.90 0.93 -2.98
CA PHE A 104 2.98 2.03 -3.22
C PHE A 104 1.69 1.77 -2.46
N VAL A 105 1.43 2.52 -1.40
CA VAL A 105 0.24 2.38 -0.56
C VAL A 105 -0.77 3.46 -0.94
N PRO A 106 -1.96 3.11 -1.46
CA PRO A 106 -2.99 4.08 -1.81
C PRO A 106 -3.37 4.94 -0.60
N ILE A 107 -3.55 6.23 -0.83
CA ILE A 107 -4.02 7.14 0.21
C ILE A 107 -5.49 6.80 0.53
N PRO A 108 -5.85 6.71 1.83
CA PRO A 108 -7.23 6.44 2.21
C PRO A 108 -8.15 7.62 1.85
N ASP A 109 -9.46 7.40 1.92
CA ASP A 109 -10.51 8.38 1.59
C ASP A 109 -10.44 8.95 0.16
N GLN A 110 -9.77 8.23 -0.73
CA GLN A 110 -9.64 8.59 -2.14
C GLN A 110 -9.91 7.36 -3.03
N PRO A 111 -10.56 7.54 -4.19
CA PRO A 111 -10.67 6.46 -5.17
C PRO A 111 -9.27 6.12 -5.71
N LEU A 112 -9.09 4.88 -6.19
CA LEU A 112 -7.82 4.44 -6.79
C LEU A 112 -7.46 5.27 -8.04
N ALA A 113 -8.45 5.80 -8.75
CA ALA A 113 -8.28 6.67 -9.91
C ALA A 113 -7.60 8.01 -9.57
N SER A 114 -7.53 8.40 -8.29
CA SER A 114 -6.71 9.54 -7.85
C SER A 114 -5.23 9.30 -8.10
N ASN A 115 -4.79 8.04 -8.18
CA ASN A 115 -3.40 7.62 -8.35
C ASN A 115 -2.45 8.24 -7.33
N ARG A 116 -2.94 8.52 -6.12
CA ARG A 116 -2.14 9.08 -5.04
C ARG A 116 -1.70 7.99 -4.08
N TYR A 117 -0.42 8.01 -3.72
CA TYR A 117 0.20 6.98 -2.90
C TYR A 117 1.13 7.60 -1.85
N TYR A 118 1.20 6.93 -0.69
CA TYR A 118 2.41 6.93 0.13
C TYR A 118 3.41 5.94 -0.47
N ILE A 119 4.64 6.39 -0.69
CA ILE A 119 5.69 5.56 -1.29
C ILE A 119 6.65 5.11 -0.20
N LEU A 120 6.61 3.82 0.14
CA LEU A 120 7.38 3.22 1.22
C LEU A 120 8.70 2.61 0.74
N VAL A 121 9.71 2.70 1.60
CA VAL A 121 11.00 2.03 1.38
C VAL A 121 11.05 0.67 2.07
N PRO A 122 11.12 -0.46 1.33
CA PRO A 122 10.96 -1.81 1.85
C PRO A 122 12.22 -2.42 2.48
N SER A 123 13.39 -1.86 2.20
CA SER A 123 14.68 -2.45 2.56
C SER A 123 15.78 -1.41 2.75
N GLY A 124 16.94 -1.84 3.24
CA GLY A 124 18.09 -0.98 3.46
C GLY A 124 18.02 -0.16 4.75
N LYS A 125 18.85 0.89 4.82
CA LYS A 125 18.97 1.78 6.00
C LYS A 125 17.68 2.56 6.28
N ASN A 126 16.95 2.91 5.22
CA ASN A 126 15.73 3.72 5.27
C ASN A 126 14.45 2.87 5.31
N LYS A 127 14.57 1.57 5.60
CA LYS A 127 13.43 0.66 5.69
C LYS A 127 12.42 1.16 6.71
N GLY A 128 11.16 1.25 6.28
CA GLY A 128 10.04 1.70 7.12
C GLY A 128 9.78 3.21 7.05
N LEU A 129 10.56 3.94 6.25
CA LEU A 129 10.35 5.36 5.98
C LEU A 129 9.55 5.57 4.69
N VAL A 130 8.98 6.76 4.55
CA VAL A 130 8.20 7.20 3.39
C VAL A 130 9.02 8.22 2.60
N MET A 131 8.85 8.21 1.28
CA MET A 131 9.35 9.26 0.41
C MET A 131 8.60 10.58 0.67
N ALA A 132 9.30 11.69 0.55
CA ALA A 132 8.71 13.01 0.71
C ALA A 132 9.13 13.95 -0.43
N CYS A 133 8.20 14.81 -0.83
CA CYS A 133 8.45 15.90 -1.75
C CYS A 133 9.30 17.00 -1.08
N ALA A 134 10.17 17.62 -1.87
CA ALA A 134 10.82 18.87 -1.50
C ALA A 134 9.82 20.01 -1.52
N ARG A 135 10.04 21.01 -0.69
CA ARG A 135 9.26 22.24 -0.66
C ARG A 135 9.95 23.31 -1.48
N GLU A 136 9.24 24.36 -1.84
CA GLU A 136 9.84 25.51 -2.52
C GLU A 136 10.93 26.17 -1.66
N GLU A 137 10.77 26.19 -0.33
CA GLU A 137 11.77 26.67 0.63
C GLU A 137 13.08 25.85 0.61
N ASP A 138 13.03 24.58 0.22
CA ASP A 138 14.21 23.72 0.11
C ASP A 138 14.99 23.97 -1.19
N VAL A 139 14.41 24.69 -2.16
CA VAL A 139 15.03 24.92 -3.47
C VAL A 139 16.21 25.86 -3.33
N THR A 140 17.38 25.35 -3.70
CA THR A 140 18.62 26.12 -3.69
C THR A 140 18.91 26.66 -5.08
N ASN A 141 19.47 27.86 -5.17
CA ASN A 141 20.05 28.36 -6.40
C ASN A 141 21.52 27.94 -6.44
N CYS A 142 21.90 27.12 -7.41
CA CYS A 142 23.30 26.74 -7.64
C CYS A 142 23.62 26.91 -9.11
N CYS A 143 24.79 27.48 -9.45
CA CYS A 143 25.29 27.59 -10.83
C CYS A 143 24.28 28.13 -11.87
N LEU A 144 23.55 29.21 -11.56
CA LEU A 144 22.52 29.83 -12.42
C LEU A 144 21.30 28.93 -12.71
N CYS A 145 21.14 27.79 -12.02
CA CYS A 145 19.96 26.93 -12.12
C CYS A 145 19.27 26.74 -10.76
N ARG A 146 17.96 26.45 -10.82
CA ARG A 146 17.19 26.05 -9.64
C ARG A 146 17.50 24.58 -9.34
N CYS A 147 18.19 24.33 -8.24
CA CYS A 147 18.54 23.01 -7.74
C CYS A 147 17.57 22.61 -6.65
N ILE A 148 16.65 21.71 -6.99
CA ILE A 148 15.74 21.12 -6.01
C ILE A 148 16.44 19.90 -5.40
N PRO A 149 16.78 19.94 -4.09
CA PRO A 149 17.51 18.88 -3.45
C PRO A 149 16.72 17.57 -3.41
N SER A 150 17.44 16.47 -3.17
CA SER A 150 16.79 15.23 -2.75
C SER A 150 16.48 15.35 -1.27
N VAL A 151 15.20 15.36 -0.91
CA VAL A 151 14.78 15.32 0.50
C VAL A 151 15.00 13.92 1.05
N ASP A 152 15.50 13.87 2.28
CA ASP A 152 15.67 12.62 3.00
C ASP A 152 14.32 11.93 3.26
N ARG A 153 14.35 10.61 3.20
CA ARG A 153 13.20 9.78 3.59
C ARG A 153 12.90 10.04 5.05
N ARG A 154 11.62 10.16 5.38
CA ARG A 154 11.20 10.51 6.75
C ARG A 154 10.12 9.57 7.29
N PRO A 155 9.94 9.52 8.61
CA PRO A 155 8.89 8.70 9.20
C PRO A 155 7.52 9.12 8.67
N PHE A 156 6.61 8.17 8.43
CA PHE A 156 5.23 8.47 8.04
C PHE A 156 4.57 9.43 9.04
N ASP A 157 3.94 10.48 8.51
CA ASP A 157 3.13 11.46 9.23
C ASP A 157 1.83 11.69 8.43
N PRO A 158 0.65 11.38 8.99
CA PRO A 158 -0.62 11.53 8.28
C PRO A 158 -0.97 12.99 7.96
N ASN A 159 -0.40 13.97 8.66
CA ASN A 159 -0.66 15.38 8.43
C ASN A 159 0.29 16.00 7.39
N ASP A 160 1.27 15.24 6.92
CA ASP A 160 2.31 15.72 6.03
C ASP A 160 1.93 15.48 4.56
N VAL A 161 1.27 16.48 3.97
CA VAL A 161 0.82 16.45 2.56
C VAL A 161 1.97 16.22 1.57
N TYR A 162 3.21 16.53 1.93
CA TYR A 162 4.37 16.31 1.06
C TYR A 162 4.79 14.83 1.00
N GLN A 163 4.26 13.95 1.84
CA GLN A 163 4.43 12.49 1.70
C GLN A 163 3.46 11.89 0.68
N GLN A 164 2.49 12.67 0.20
CA GLN A 164 1.49 12.26 -0.77
C GLN A 164 1.97 12.57 -2.19
N ILE A 165 2.11 11.52 -3.00
CA ILE A 165 2.62 11.63 -4.37
C ILE A 165 1.58 11.09 -5.33
N GLU A 166 1.20 11.90 -6.32
CA GLU A 166 0.37 11.48 -7.45
C GLU A 166 1.25 10.86 -8.53
N ILE A 167 0.88 9.67 -9.00
CA ILE A 167 1.53 9.00 -10.12
C ILE A 167 0.73 9.25 -11.39
N VAL A 168 1.39 9.81 -12.39
CA VAL A 168 0.78 10.13 -13.68
C VAL A 168 1.32 9.17 -14.74
N GLN A 169 0.43 8.39 -15.34
CA GLN A 169 0.78 7.56 -16.48
C GLN A 169 0.82 8.41 -17.76
N LEU A 170 1.99 8.49 -18.39
CA LEU A 170 2.20 9.26 -19.62
C LEU A 170 1.78 8.46 -20.86
N LYS A 171 2.11 7.17 -20.86
CA LYS A 171 1.75 6.17 -21.86
C LYS A 171 1.87 4.80 -21.23
N ARG A 172 1.40 3.75 -21.91
CA ARG A 172 1.46 2.38 -21.42
C ARG A 172 2.89 2.02 -20.93
N GLY A 173 2.99 1.69 -19.64
CA GLY A 173 4.23 1.33 -18.94
C GLY A 173 5.24 2.45 -18.71
N SER A 174 4.82 3.71 -18.80
CA SER A 174 5.68 4.89 -18.66
C SER A 174 5.01 5.91 -17.75
N PHE A 175 5.72 6.33 -16.71
CA PHE A 175 5.14 7.14 -15.65
C PHE A 175 5.96 8.40 -15.37
N THR A 176 5.33 9.34 -14.68
CA THR A 176 5.94 10.48 -13.99
C THR A 176 5.20 10.70 -12.68
N ALA A 177 5.64 11.63 -11.84
CA ALA A 177 4.96 11.92 -10.59
C ALA A 177 4.75 13.43 -10.40
N ARG A 178 3.76 13.77 -9.58
CA ARG A 178 3.47 15.13 -9.11
C ARG A 178 3.37 15.10 -7.59
N ALA A 179 3.80 16.18 -6.95
CA ALA A 179 3.49 16.38 -5.55
C ALA A 179 2.00 16.73 -5.43
N VAL A 180 1.35 16.21 -4.39
CA VAL A 180 -0.02 16.64 -4.07
C VAL A 180 -0.04 18.05 -3.48
N ALA A 181 1.01 18.41 -2.74
CA ALA A 181 1.24 19.78 -2.26
C ALA A 181 1.53 20.71 -3.45
N ALA A 182 0.89 21.88 -3.48
CA ALA A 182 0.97 22.83 -4.60
C ALA A 182 2.39 23.41 -4.80
N ASP A 183 3.12 23.59 -3.71
CA ASP A 183 4.52 24.06 -3.62
C ASP A 183 5.52 22.90 -3.49
N GLY A 184 5.05 21.66 -3.70
CA GLY A 184 5.85 20.46 -3.59
C GLY A 184 6.53 20.05 -4.88
N PHE A 185 7.73 19.50 -4.77
CA PHE A 185 8.47 18.88 -5.87
C PHE A 185 8.71 17.40 -5.56
N PRO A 186 8.34 16.46 -6.45
CA PRO A 186 8.59 15.03 -6.23
C PRO A 186 10.06 14.72 -5.94
N PRO A 187 10.33 13.62 -5.19
CA PRO A 187 11.67 13.08 -5.04
C PRO A 187 12.35 12.87 -6.39
N SER A 188 13.68 13.00 -6.44
CA SER A 188 14.48 12.97 -7.67
C SER A 188 14.09 11.82 -8.61
N ILE A 189 14.04 10.58 -8.10
CA ILE A 189 13.71 9.37 -8.87
C ILE A 189 12.32 9.41 -9.53
N PHE A 190 11.37 10.14 -8.94
CA PHE A 190 10.01 10.26 -9.44
C PHE A 190 9.78 11.52 -10.27
N ARG A 191 10.66 12.52 -10.15
CA ARG A 191 10.59 13.81 -10.86
C ARG A 191 10.87 13.65 -12.35
N TRP A 192 11.68 12.68 -12.73
CA TRP A 192 11.98 12.41 -14.12
C TRP A 192 10.73 11.92 -14.87
N LYS A 193 10.68 12.22 -16.17
CA LYS A 193 9.63 11.68 -17.05
C LYS A 193 10.05 10.31 -17.57
N ASN A 194 9.06 9.46 -17.80
CA ASN A 194 9.23 8.15 -18.42
C ASN A 194 10.04 7.13 -17.59
N TRP A 195 10.01 7.25 -16.27
CA TRP A 195 10.47 6.14 -15.44
C TRP A 195 9.53 4.94 -15.63
N LYS A 196 10.11 3.75 -15.49
CA LYS A 196 9.44 2.47 -15.71
C LYS A 196 9.32 1.74 -14.38
N LEU A 197 8.33 0.89 -14.28
CA LEU A 197 8.06 0.12 -13.07
C LEU A 197 8.06 -1.36 -13.40
N TYR A 198 8.68 -2.18 -12.55
CA TYR A 198 8.80 -3.62 -12.75
C TYR A 198 8.42 -4.39 -11.48
N ASP A 199 7.57 -5.40 -11.62
CA ASP A 199 7.40 -6.50 -10.66
C ASP A 199 8.46 -7.56 -10.97
N ARG A 200 9.70 -7.24 -10.62
CA ARG A 200 10.76 -8.25 -10.59
C ARG A 200 10.47 -9.17 -9.41
N LYS A 201 10.68 -10.48 -9.58
CA LYS A 201 10.48 -11.48 -8.50
C LYS A 201 11.25 -11.03 -7.24
N SER A 202 10.56 -10.35 -6.33
CA SER A 202 11.12 -9.88 -5.08
C SER A 202 11.26 -11.07 -4.14
N LYS A 203 12.34 -11.12 -3.37
CA LYS A 203 12.50 -12.15 -2.33
C LYS A 203 11.43 -12.03 -1.23
N LYS A 204 10.97 -10.81 -0.96
CA LYS A 204 9.86 -10.54 -0.03
C LYS A 204 8.55 -10.43 -0.82
N LYS A 205 7.69 -11.44 -0.69
CA LYS A 205 6.28 -11.36 -1.13
C LYS A 205 5.46 -10.78 0.01
N ILE A 206 4.58 -9.83 -0.30
CA ILE A 206 3.61 -9.29 0.65
C ILE A 206 2.37 -10.17 0.55
N VAL A 207 1.95 -10.78 1.66
CA VAL A 207 0.80 -11.68 1.67
C VAL A 207 -0.48 -10.88 1.93
N LEU A 208 -1.27 -10.66 0.89
CA LEU A 208 -2.62 -10.10 0.99
C LEU A 208 -3.62 -11.16 0.55
N GLY A 209 -4.53 -11.52 1.45
CA GLY A 209 -5.69 -12.35 1.14
C GLY A 209 -6.93 -11.48 0.94
N GLU A 210 -8.07 -12.12 0.68
CA GLU A 210 -9.34 -11.42 0.52
C GLU A 210 -9.78 -10.76 1.83
N ALA A 211 -10.16 -9.49 1.77
CA ALA A 211 -10.73 -8.69 2.84
C ALA A 211 -11.84 -7.78 2.26
N LEU A 212 -13.10 -8.18 2.44
CA LEU A 212 -14.25 -7.49 1.85
C LEU A 212 -14.85 -6.41 2.76
N GLY A 213 -14.28 -6.20 3.95
CA GLY A 213 -14.79 -5.28 4.95
C GLY A 213 -15.79 -5.96 5.89
N LEU A 214 -16.82 -5.22 6.31
CA LEU A 214 -17.85 -5.70 7.23
C LEU A 214 -18.92 -6.49 6.50
N ASP A 215 -19.21 -7.70 6.96
CA ASP A 215 -20.40 -8.46 6.57
C ASP A 215 -21.58 -8.03 7.45
N THR A 216 -22.41 -7.13 6.92
CA THR A 216 -23.56 -6.56 7.64
C THR A 216 -24.63 -7.60 7.94
N ALA A 217 -24.82 -8.59 7.06
CA ALA A 217 -25.81 -9.64 7.24
C ALA A 217 -25.37 -10.57 8.38
N LEU A 218 -24.12 -11.03 8.36
CA LEU A 218 -23.57 -11.90 9.39
C LEU A 218 -23.51 -11.19 10.75
N ARG A 219 -23.12 -9.91 10.77
CA ARG A 219 -23.14 -9.08 11.98
C ARG A 219 -24.56 -8.93 12.54
N SER A 220 -25.55 -8.64 11.69
CA SER A 220 -26.94 -8.49 12.12
C SER A 220 -27.50 -9.78 12.69
N HIS A 221 -27.23 -10.91 12.03
CA HIS A 221 -27.63 -12.23 12.51
C HIS A 221 -27.04 -12.55 13.90
N ARG A 222 -25.75 -12.23 14.14
CA ARG A 222 -25.12 -12.45 15.45
C ARG A 222 -25.68 -11.56 16.55
N LEU A 223 -25.91 -10.28 16.26
CA LEU A 223 -26.52 -9.36 17.22
C LEU A 223 -27.95 -9.79 17.60
N ALA A 224 -28.69 -10.38 16.66
CA ALA A 224 -30.04 -10.92 16.90
C ALA A 224 -30.05 -12.29 17.59
N GLY A 225 -29.08 -13.16 17.29
CA GLY A 225 -29.06 -14.56 17.74
C GLY A 225 -28.47 -14.82 19.14
N GLY A 226 -27.78 -13.83 19.72
CA GLY A 226 -27.04 -14.00 20.97
C GLY A 226 -25.79 -14.88 20.80
N ILE A 227 -24.72 -14.62 21.56
CA ILE A 227 -23.52 -15.46 21.54
C ILE A 227 -23.81 -16.72 22.34
N ARG A 228 -23.91 -17.87 21.67
CA ARG A 228 -24.05 -19.16 22.35
C ARG A 228 -22.71 -19.56 23.00
N PRO A 229 -22.69 -19.99 24.28
CA PRO A 229 -21.46 -20.48 24.90
C PRO A 229 -20.91 -21.69 24.14
N GLY A 230 -19.70 -21.60 23.61
CA GLY A 230 -19.02 -22.69 22.89
C GLY A 230 -19.04 -22.61 21.36
N GLU A 231 -19.68 -21.60 20.77
CA GLU A 231 -19.57 -21.34 19.32
C GLU A 231 -18.21 -20.71 18.97
N ALA A 232 -17.56 -21.23 17.92
CA ALA A 232 -16.32 -20.65 17.42
C ALA A 232 -16.53 -19.17 17.03
N THR A 233 -15.58 -18.32 17.37
CA THR A 233 -15.60 -16.93 16.94
C THR A 233 -15.48 -16.88 15.42
N VAL A 234 -16.54 -16.44 14.73
CA VAL A 234 -16.58 -16.29 13.28
C VAL A 234 -16.37 -14.82 13.00
N ALA A 235 -15.34 -14.50 12.22
CA ALA A 235 -15.08 -13.16 11.76
C ALA A 235 -16.30 -12.57 11.01
N VAL A 236 -16.86 -11.48 11.53
CA VAL A 236 -17.92 -10.68 10.89
C VAL A 236 -17.36 -9.54 10.04
N GLY A 237 -16.06 -9.28 10.09
CA GLY A 237 -15.43 -8.33 9.19
C GLY A 237 -13.92 -8.50 9.10
N LYS A 238 -13.37 -8.14 7.94
CA LYS A 238 -11.94 -8.27 7.66
C LYS A 238 -11.41 -7.10 6.83
N TRP A 239 -10.29 -6.56 7.29
CA TRP A 239 -9.56 -5.45 6.67
C TRP A 239 -8.05 -5.66 6.74
N TYR A 240 -7.31 -4.78 6.06
CA TYR A 240 -5.88 -4.61 6.22
C TYR A 240 -5.55 -3.20 6.69
N CYS A 241 -4.49 -3.06 7.48
CA CYS A 241 -3.97 -1.77 7.93
C CYS A 241 -2.44 -1.71 7.67
N PRO A 242 -1.93 -0.69 6.97
CA PRO A 242 -0.49 -0.46 6.82
C PRO A 242 0.23 -0.40 8.17
N PHE A 243 1.42 -1.01 8.26
CA PHE A 243 2.20 -1.09 9.50
C PHE A 243 2.46 0.28 10.13
N PHE A 244 2.65 1.32 9.32
CA PHE A 244 3.01 2.66 9.79
C PHE A 244 1.87 3.41 10.48
N LEU A 245 0.64 2.88 10.41
CA LEU A 245 -0.54 3.36 11.14
C LEU A 245 -0.77 2.61 12.46
N ILE A 246 -0.02 1.53 12.69
CA ILE A 246 -0.14 0.71 13.89
C ILE A 246 1.00 1.06 14.84
N ASN A 247 0.65 1.39 16.08
CA ASN A 247 1.62 1.59 17.13
C ASN A 247 1.75 0.33 17.99
N GLU A 248 2.64 -0.60 17.60
CA GLU A 248 3.02 -1.71 18.48
C GLU A 248 4.01 -1.22 19.55
N HIS A 249 3.58 -1.29 20.81
CA HIS A 249 4.40 -0.85 21.92
C HIS A 249 5.75 -1.59 21.96
N GLY A 250 6.85 -0.82 22.03
CA GLY A 250 8.21 -1.35 22.14
C GLY A 250 8.83 -1.88 20.83
N VAL A 251 8.12 -1.81 19.69
CA VAL A 251 8.64 -2.29 18.39
C VAL A 251 8.99 -1.11 17.49
N LYS A 252 10.22 -1.09 16.96
CA LYS A 252 10.63 -0.03 16.01
C LYS A 252 9.92 -0.24 14.67
N ARG A 253 9.59 0.86 13.98
CA ARG A 253 8.93 0.83 12.66
C ARG A 253 9.65 -0.02 11.60
N ARG A 254 10.99 0.01 11.61
CA ARG A 254 11.82 -0.81 10.73
C ARG A 254 11.59 -2.32 10.94
N ASP A 255 11.33 -2.72 12.19
CA ASP A 255 11.10 -4.10 12.59
C ASP A 255 9.66 -4.52 12.30
N GLN A 256 8.68 -3.65 12.57
CA GLN A 256 7.28 -3.84 12.17
C GLN A 256 7.14 -4.08 10.66
N MET A 257 7.75 -3.22 9.84
CA MET A 257 7.79 -3.42 8.38
C MET A 257 8.55 -4.69 7.99
N GLY A 258 9.50 -5.11 8.84
CA GLY A 258 10.26 -6.34 8.65
C GLY A 258 9.42 -7.58 8.73
N ARG A 259 8.42 -7.61 9.62
CA ARG A 259 7.37 -8.61 9.66
C ARG A 259 6.51 -8.45 8.41
N ASP A 260 5.60 -7.48 8.41
CA ASP A 260 4.69 -7.26 7.29
C ASP A 260 4.43 -5.78 7.01
N VAL A 261 4.07 -5.50 5.76
CA VAL A 261 3.71 -4.15 5.31
C VAL A 261 2.27 -3.83 5.69
N PHE A 262 1.39 -4.84 5.66
CA PHE A 262 -0.03 -4.72 5.98
C PHE A 262 -0.40 -5.78 7.01
N TYR A 263 -1.01 -5.34 8.10
CA TYR A 263 -1.51 -6.19 9.17
C TYR A 263 -2.98 -6.48 8.92
N LYS A 264 -3.37 -7.74 9.13
CA LYS A 264 -4.77 -8.18 8.99
C LYS A 264 -5.53 -7.76 10.25
N VAL A 265 -6.66 -7.09 10.06
CA VAL A 265 -7.58 -6.68 11.12
C VAL A 265 -8.87 -7.45 10.95
N VAL A 266 -9.32 -8.12 12.01
CA VAL A 266 -10.51 -8.96 12.02
C VAL A 266 -11.44 -8.50 13.13
N LEU A 267 -12.73 -8.39 12.82
CA LEU A 267 -13.80 -8.21 13.79
C LEU A 267 -14.55 -9.55 13.91
N GLU A 268 -14.73 -10.04 15.13
CA GLU A 268 -15.41 -11.32 15.46
C GLU A 268 -16.79 -11.11 16.09
#